data_AF-A0A1C6UYA0-F1
#
_entry.id   AF-A0A1C6UYA0-F1
#
_cell.length_a   1.000
_cell.length_b   1.000
_cell.length_c   1.000
_cell.angle_alpha   90.00
_cell.angle_beta   90.00
_cell.angle_gamma   90.00
#
_symmetry.space_group_name_H-M   'P 1'
#
loop_
_entity.id
_entity.type
_entity.pdbx_description
1 polymer ?
#
loop_
_entity_poly.entity_id
_entity_poly.type
_entity_poly.pdbx_seq_one_letter_code
_entity_poly.pdbx_strand_id
1 'polypeptide(L)'
;MAELPDRTPSPGRRSGTAQSSPTVRPAPPAPRRARAGSPTPSREELAAAADRTIPDVVAPGLNVLFVGINPGLWSAATGRHFARPGNRFWPALHRGGFTPYQLAPHEQDDLPGYGLGITNMVARASARADELTAAELVAGAEILTDTVERYRPRWVAVVGVTAYRTGFGRPKATYGPQPETLGPAKLWVLPNPSGLNAHFTAETLGAAFAELRAATASR
;
A
#
# COMPACT_ATOMS: atom_id res chain seq x y z
N MET A 1 -8.41 -80.95 -20.15
CA MET A 1 -9.21 -80.66 -18.95
C MET A 1 -8.27 -79.99 -17.96
N ALA A 2 -8.19 -78.65 -18.00
CA ALA A 2 -9.01 -77.69 -17.23
C ALA A 2 -8.21 -77.28 -15.98
N GLU A 3 -7.99 -76.02 -15.60
CA GLU A 3 -8.34 -74.69 -16.10
C GLU A 3 -7.46 -73.70 -15.29
N LEU A 4 -6.95 -72.62 -15.90
CA LEU A 4 -6.21 -71.54 -15.21
C LEU A 4 -7.20 -70.57 -14.55
N PRO A 5 -6.97 -70.09 -13.32
CA PRO A 5 -7.63 -68.89 -12.83
C PRO A 5 -6.75 -67.65 -13.00
N ASP A 6 -7.14 -66.87 -13.99
CA ASP A 6 -7.45 -65.43 -13.99
C ASP A 6 -6.64 -64.48 -13.08
N ARG A 7 -5.94 -63.53 -13.74
CA ARG A 7 -5.25 -62.40 -13.12
C ARG A 7 -6.20 -61.20 -13.09
N THR A 8 -6.78 -60.90 -11.94
CA THR A 8 -7.44 -59.62 -11.67
C THR A 8 -6.41 -58.50 -11.48
N PRO A 9 -6.49 -57.37 -12.22
CA PRO A 9 -5.73 -56.16 -11.89
C PRO A 9 -6.48 -55.31 -10.86
N SER A 10 -5.80 -54.92 -9.79
CA SER A 10 -6.30 -53.96 -8.80
C SER A 10 -6.52 -52.56 -9.42
N PRO A 11 -7.57 -51.83 -9.01
CA PRO A 11 -7.90 -50.53 -9.57
C PRO A 11 -6.90 -49.46 -9.12
N GLY A 12 -6.47 -48.64 -10.08
CA GLY A 12 -5.57 -47.51 -9.87
C GLY A 12 -6.12 -46.49 -8.88
N ARG A 13 -5.27 -46.09 -7.93
CA ARG A 13 -5.44 -44.89 -7.10
C ARG A 13 -5.48 -43.68 -8.02
N ARG A 14 -6.67 -43.15 -8.29
CA ARG A 14 -6.83 -41.81 -8.87
C ARG A 14 -6.38 -40.81 -7.81
N SER A 15 -5.24 -40.17 -8.07
CA SER A 15 -4.81 -38.94 -7.42
C SER A 15 -5.88 -37.87 -7.67
N GLY A 16 -6.68 -37.58 -6.64
CA GLY A 16 -7.60 -36.45 -6.63
C GLY A 16 -6.80 -35.16 -6.72
N THR A 17 -6.81 -34.53 -7.89
CA THR A 17 -6.43 -33.14 -8.05
C THR A 17 -7.41 -32.31 -7.23
N ALA A 18 -6.95 -31.76 -6.10
CA ALA A 18 -7.66 -30.73 -5.38
C ALA A 18 -7.80 -29.52 -6.33
N GLN A 19 -8.97 -29.38 -6.94
CA GLN A 19 -9.32 -28.19 -7.69
C GLN A 19 -9.42 -27.04 -6.69
N SER A 20 -8.34 -26.26 -6.60
CA SER A 20 -8.36 -24.97 -5.91
C SER A 20 -9.33 -24.06 -6.67
N SER A 21 -10.54 -23.92 -6.15
CA SER A 21 -11.51 -22.96 -6.67
C SER A 21 -10.89 -21.56 -6.63
N PRO A 22 -10.93 -20.78 -7.72
CA PRO A 22 -10.44 -19.42 -7.69
C PRO A 22 -11.31 -18.63 -6.72
N THR A 23 -10.71 -18.08 -5.67
CA THR A 23 -11.38 -17.13 -4.78
C THR A 23 -11.74 -15.90 -5.61
N VAL A 24 -12.98 -15.83 -6.07
CA VAL A 24 -13.51 -14.65 -6.76
C VAL A 24 -13.45 -13.51 -5.76
N ARG A 25 -12.53 -12.56 -5.99
CA ARG A 25 -12.47 -11.35 -5.18
C ARG A 25 -13.83 -10.64 -5.29
N PRO A 26 -14.44 -10.24 -4.16
CA PRO A 26 -15.69 -9.50 -4.21
C PRO A 26 -15.54 -8.21 -5.02
N ALA A 27 -16.61 -7.82 -5.70
CA ALA A 27 -16.64 -6.59 -6.48
C ALA A 27 -16.31 -5.38 -5.58
N PRO A 28 -15.57 -4.39 -6.09
CA PRO A 28 -15.24 -3.22 -5.30
C PRO A 28 -16.49 -2.44 -4.88
N PRO A 29 -16.46 -1.77 -3.70
CA PRO A 29 -17.60 -1.02 -3.21
C PRO A 29 -17.95 0.18 -4.12
N ALA A 30 -19.25 0.47 -4.20
CA ALA A 30 -19.78 1.65 -4.87
C ALA A 30 -19.43 2.93 -4.08
N PRO A 31 -19.32 4.10 -4.74
CA PRO A 31 -19.03 5.37 -4.08
C PRO A 31 -20.04 5.67 -2.98
N ARG A 32 -19.56 5.98 -1.78
CA ARG A 32 -20.43 6.44 -0.69
C ARG A 32 -20.71 7.92 -0.92
N ARG A 33 -21.98 8.32 -0.82
CA ARG A 33 -22.32 9.75 -0.77
C ARG A 33 -21.50 10.40 0.34
N ALA A 34 -20.76 11.44 0.00
CA ALA A 34 -20.00 12.22 0.97
C ALA A 34 -20.94 12.62 2.11
N ARG A 35 -20.67 12.11 3.32
CA ARG A 35 -21.22 12.73 4.53
C ARG A 35 -20.67 14.15 4.58
N ALA A 36 -21.47 15.10 5.06
CA ALA A 36 -21.01 16.47 5.32
C ALA A 36 -19.62 16.40 5.96
N GLY A 37 -18.64 17.06 5.33
CA GLY A 37 -17.22 16.82 5.59
C GLY A 37 -16.90 16.88 7.08
N SER A 38 -16.06 15.96 7.55
CA SER A 38 -15.52 16.06 8.91
C SER A 38 -14.97 17.48 9.11
N PRO A 39 -15.26 18.13 10.25
CA PRO A 39 -14.83 19.50 10.48
C PRO A 39 -13.32 19.63 10.25
N THR A 40 -12.92 20.72 9.61
CA THR A 40 -11.51 21.06 9.43
C THR A 40 -10.86 21.15 10.81
N PRO A 41 -9.79 20.39 11.10
CA PRO A 41 -9.12 20.46 12.39
C PRO A 41 -8.68 21.89 12.70
N SER A 42 -8.92 22.33 13.91
CA SER A 42 -8.43 23.60 14.44
C SER A 42 -6.90 23.56 14.57
N ARG A 43 -6.28 24.73 14.71
CA ARG A 43 -4.83 24.82 14.96
C ARG A 43 -4.43 24.07 16.24
N GLU A 44 -5.27 24.12 17.28
CA GLU A 44 -5.03 23.43 18.54
C GLU A 44 -5.10 21.91 18.37
N GLU A 45 -6.08 21.41 17.63
CA GLU A 45 -6.21 19.98 17.32
C GLU A 45 -5.02 19.47 16.50
N LEU A 46 -4.51 20.26 15.55
CA LEU A 46 -3.31 19.92 14.78
C LEU A 46 -2.06 19.88 15.67
N ALA A 47 -1.91 20.85 16.59
CA ALA A 47 -0.78 20.85 17.52
C ALA A 47 -0.86 19.65 18.49
N ALA A 48 -2.05 19.34 19.00
CA ALA A 48 -2.30 18.19 19.87
C ALA A 48 -2.17 16.84 19.14
N ALA A 49 -2.12 16.83 17.81
CA ALA A 49 -1.92 15.64 16.99
C ALA A 49 -0.44 15.30 16.77
N ALA A 50 0.49 16.16 17.21
CA ALA A 50 1.91 15.82 17.22
C ALA A 50 2.14 14.52 18.00
N ASP A 51 3.05 13.69 17.50
CA ASP A 51 3.43 12.39 18.07
C ASP A 51 2.31 11.34 18.20
N ARG A 52 1.08 11.63 17.75
CA ARG A 52 0.05 10.61 17.59
C ARG A 52 0.40 9.66 16.44
N THR A 53 -0.22 8.49 16.46
CA THR A 53 -0.16 7.51 15.38
C THR A 53 -1.53 7.42 14.69
N ILE A 54 -1.56 6.83 13.50
CA ILE A 54 -2.80 6.45 12.82
C ILE A 54 -2.78 4.96 12.51
N PRO A 55 -3.92 4.26 12.57
CA PRO A 55 -3.97 2.84 12.23
C PRO A 55 -3.59 2.59 10.76
N ASP A 56 -2.90 1.48 10.54
CA ASP A 56 -2.63 0.99 9.20
C ASP A 56 -3.90 0.44 8.55
N VAL A 57 -4.00 0.62 7.23
CA VAL A 57 -5.01 -0.03 6.39
C VAL A 57 -4.31 -1.18 5.66
N VAL A 58 -4.29 -2.35 6.29
CA VAL A 58 -3.56 -3.53 5.80
C VAL A 58 -4.43 -4.77 5.85
N ALA A 59 -4.22 -5.67 4.89
CA ALA A 59 -4.85 -6.98 4.83
C ALA A 59 -3.88 -7.99 4.19
N PRO A 60 -4.08 -9.31 4.36
CA PRO A 60 -3.32 -10.30 3.63
C PRO A 60 -3.59 -10.25 2.12
N GLY A 61 -2.60 -10.57 1.29
CA GLY A 61 -2.80 -10.80 -0.15
C GLY A 61 -3.04 -9.54 -0.99
N LEU A 62 -2.60 -8.37 -0.51
CA LEU A 62 -2.69 -7.11 -1.28
C LEU A 62 -1.84 -7.17 -2.55
N ASN A 63 -2.31 -6.54 -3.62
CA ASN A 63 -1.51 -6.30 -4.82
C ASN A 63 -0.43 -5.25 -4.56
N VAL A 64 -0.78 -4.16 -3.86
CA VAL A 64 0.13 -3.07 -3.53
C VAL A 64 -0.13 -2.59 -2.10
N LEU A 65 0.92 -2.51 -1.30
CA LEU A 65 0.96 -1.75 -0.05
C LEU A 65 1.67 -0.41 -0.31
N PHE A 66 0.94 0.70 -0.26
CA PHE A 66 1.53 2.03 -0.32
C PHE A 66 2.07 2.43 1.05
N VAL A 67 3.27 3.01 1.06
CA VAL A 67 3.97 3.37 2.29
C VAL A 67 4.30 4.86 2.25
N GLY A 68 3.59 5.65 3.05
CA GLY A 68 3.96 7.03 3.31
C GLY A 68 5.21 7.13 4.17
N ILE A 69 5.76 8.34 4.30
CA ILE A 69 6.92 8.57 5.18
C ILE A 69 6.48 8.48 6.63
N ASN A 70 5.60 9.40 7.04
CA ASN A 70 4.93 9.43 8.33
C ASN A 70 3.62 10.24 8.22
N PRO A 71 2.72 10.12 9.20
CA PRO A 71 1.51 10.94 9.23
C PRO A 71 1.88 12.42 9.39
N GLY A 72 1.34 13.28 8.51
CA GLY A 72 1.30 14.71 8.82
C GLY A 72 0.28 15.01 9.92
N LEU A 73 0.41 16.15 10.61
CA LEU A 73 -0.52 16.54 11.70
C LEU A 73 -2.01 16.46 11.32
N TRP A 74 -2.37 16.79 10.08
CA TRP A 74 -3.75 16.67 9.61
C TRP A 74 -4.22 15.22 9.54
N SER A 75 -3.36 14.33 9.02
CA SER A 75 -3.64 12.91 8.96
C SER A 75 -3.82 12.33 10.37
N ALA A 76 -2.94 12.74 11.30
CA ALA A 76 -3.00 12.35 12.70
C ALA A 76 -4.26 12.88 13.42
N ALA A 77 -4.63 14.14 13.20
CA ALA A 77 -5.82 14.73 13.79
C ALA A 77 -7.12 14.08 13.29
N THR A 78 -7.15 13.64 12.04
CA THR A 78 -8.34 13.03 11.42
C THR A 78 -8.36 11.51 11.51
N GLY A 79 -7.23 10.87 11.85
CA GLY A 79 -7.05 9.42 11.79
C GLY A 79 -7.00 8.87 10.37
N ARG A 80 -6.68 9.70 9.37
CA ARG A 80 -6.79 9.33 7.95
C ARG A 80 -5.53 9.59 7.16
N HIS A 81 -5.13 8.61 6.35
CA HIS A 81 -3.93 8.68 5.52
C HIS A 81 -4.06 9.77 4.45
N PHE A 82 -2.97 10.51 4.25
CA PHE A 82 -2.87 11.57 3.23
C PHE A 82 -4.02 12.60 3.24
N ALA A 83 -4.57 12.94 4.42
CA ALA A 83 -5.82 13.68 4.52
C ALA A 83 -5.70 15.20 4.37
N ARG A 84 -4.49 15.77 4.45
CA ARG A 84 -4.27 17.22 4.34
C ARG A 84 -4.78 17.73 2.98
N PRO A 85 -5.57 18.82 2.95
CA PRO A 85 -5.92 19.50 1.70
C PRO A 85 -4.69 19.82 0.86
N GLY A 86 -4.78 19.52 -0.43
CA GLY A 86 -3.68 19.68 -1.39
C GLY A 86 -2.68 18.52 -1.43
N ASN A 87 -2.81 17.49 -0.57
CA ASN A 87 -2.11 16.22 -0.78
C ASN A 87 -2.67 15.52 -2.02
N ARG A 88 -1.78 15.00 -2.86
CA ARG A 88 -2.10 14.49 -4.20
C ARG A 88 -2.16 12.97 -4.26
N PHE A 89 -2.07 12.25 -3.12
CA PHE A 89 -2.10 10.78 -3.10
C PHE A 89 -3.41 10.23 -3.68
N TRP A 90 -4.56 10.62 -3.12
CA TRP A 90 -5.87 10.14 -3.58
C TRP A 90 -6.17 10.53 -5.04
N PRO A 91 -5.90 11.80 -5.46
CA PRO A 91 -5.99 12.18 -6.86
C PRO A 91 -5.07 11.37 -7.81
N ALA A 92 -3.85 11.03 -7.37
CA ALA A 92 -2.89 10.24 -8.15
C ALA A 92 -3.28 8.76 -8.20
N LEU A 93 -3.79 8.20 -7.11
CA LEU A 93 -4.27 6.82 -7.02
C LEU A 93 -5.38 6.56 -8.06
N HIS A 94 -6.35 7.46 -8.13
CA HIS A 94 -7.42 7.39 -9.13
C HIS A 94 -6.91 7.60 -10.56
N ARG A 95 -6.12 8.64 -10.81
CA ARG A 95 -5.56 8.91 -12.15
C ARG A 95 -4.66 7.78 -12.65
N GLY A 96 -3.94 7.12 -11.73
CA GLY A 96 -3.14 5.93 -12.01
C GLY A 96 -3.98 4.68 -12.30
N GLY A 97 -5.31 4.76 -12.20
CA GLY A 97 -6.25 3.70 -12.52
C GLY A 97 -6.42 2.63 -11.43
N PHE A 98 -5.88 2.85 -10.23
CA PHE A 98 -6.02 1.90 -9.13
C PHE A 98 -7.45 1.84 -8.58
N THR A 99 -8.17 2.95 -8.65
CA THR A 99 -9.57 3.06 -8.20
C THR A 99 -10.46 3.64 -9.32
N PRO A 100 -11.73 3.18 -9.43
CA PRO A 100 -12.64 3.60 -10.50
C PRO A 100 -13.11 5.06 -10.36
N TYR A 101 -13.01 5.62 -9.15
CA TYR A 101 -13.25 7.04 -8.84
C TYR A 101 -12.23 7.50 -7.79
N GLN A 102 -12.16 8.80 -7.56
CA GLN A 102 -11.29 9.37 -6.53
C GLN A 102 -11.90 9.16 -5.14
N LEU A 103 -11.35 8.20 -4.38
CA LEU A 103 -11.67 8.01 -2.97
C LEU A 103 -11.31 9.28 -2.16
N ALA A 104 -12.15 9.64 -1.21
CA ALA A 104 -11.81 10.57 -0.15
C ALA A 104 -10.95 9.86 0.93
N PRO A 105 -10.15 10.57 1.74
CA PRO A 105 -9.42 9.97 2.86
C PRO A 105 -10.35 9.18 3.81
N HIS A 106 -11.53 9.75 4.03
CA HIS A 106 -12.82 9.09 4.19
C HIS A 106 -13.03 7.57 4.07
N GLU A 107 -12.57 7.09 2.93
CA GLU A 107 -12.91 5.83 2.31
C GLU A 107 -11.67 4.92 2.27
N GLN A 108 -10.61 5.27 3.02
CA GLN A 108 -9.38 4.48 3.07
C GLN A 108 -9.63 3.02 3.43
N ASP A 109 -10.61 2.73 4.27
CA ASP A 109 -10.90 1.37 4.73
C ASP A 109 -11.51 0.49 3.62
N ASP A 110 -11.88 1.08 2.47
CA ASP A 110 -12.34 0.36 1.28
C ASP A 110 -11.17 -0.15 0.42
N LEU A 111 -9.93 0.32 0.66
CA LEU A 111 -8.73 -0.03 -0.12
C LEU A 111 -8.46 -1.54 -0.22
N PRO A 112 -8.60 -2.34 0.85
CA PRO A 112 -8.41 -3.79 0.75
C PRO A 112 -9.34 -4.45 -0.28
N GLY A 113 -10.55 -3.92 -0.48
CA GLY A 113 -11.47 -4.38 -1.55
C GLY A 113 -10.89 -4.21 -2.95
N TYR A 114 -10.06 -3.18 -3.16
CA TYR A 114 -9.31 -2.96 -4.40
C TYR A 114 -7.99 -3.76 -4.46
N GLY A 115 -7.65 -4.51 -3.39
CA GLY A 115 -6.36 -5.19 -3.24
C GLY A 115 -5.23 -4.21 -2.92
N LEU A 116 -5.55 -3.08 -2.28
CA LEU A 116 -4.61 -2.03 -1.93
C LEU A 116 -4.54 -1.87 -0.41
N GLY A 117 -3.40 -1.44 0.11
CA GLY A 117 -3.25 -1.04 1.50
C GLY A 117 -2.44 0.23 1.63
N ILE A 118 -2.49 0.84 2.81
CA ILE A 118 -1.69 2.02 3.17
C ILE A 118 -1.15 1.87 4.59
N THR A 119 0.13 2.17 4.74
CA THR A 119 0.83 2.33 6.02
C THR A 119 1.83 3.50 5.92
N ASN A 120 2.60 3.76 6.98
CA ASN A 120 3.75 4.66 6.96
C ASN A 120 5.01 3.95 7.44
N MET A 121 6.17 4.37 6.93
CA MET A 121 7.46 3.88 7.40
C MET A 121 7.71 4.25 8.86
N VAL A 122 7.36 5.47 9.27
CA VAL A 122 7.47 5.95 10.65
C VAL A 122 6.07 6.25 11.19
N ALA A 123 5.75 5.69 12.35
CA ALA A 123 4.41 5.79 12.94
C ALA A 123 4.09 7.17 13.53
N ARG A 124 5.12 7.87 14.03
CA ARG A 124 4.99 9.15 14.75
C ARG A 124 4.62 10.29 13.81
N ALA A 125 3.57 11.02 14.16
CA ALA A 125 3.15 12.20 13.40
C ALA A 125 4.06 13.41 13.63
N SER A 126 4.35 14.15 12.57
CA SER A 126 5.13 15.39 12.61
C SER A 126 4.54 16.46 11.69
N ALA A 127 4.98 17.72 11.84
CA ALA A 127 4.54 18.79 10.95
C ALA A 127 5.17 18.62 9.55
N ARG A 128 6.42 18.16 9.52
CA ARG A 128 7.17 17.93 8.29
C ARG A 128 7.96 16.62 8.35
N ALA A 129 8.11 15.99 7.20
CA ALA A 129 8.86 14.74 7.07
C ALA A 129 10.37 14.92 7.29
N ASP A 130 10.91 16.14 7.13
CA ASP A 130 12.32 16.48 7.37
C ASP A 130 12.66 16.61 8.87
N GLU A 131 11.66 16.53 9.75
CA GLU A 131 11.84 16.44 11.21
C GLU A 131 12.14 15.01 11.69
N LEU A 132 12.07 14.01 10.80
CA LEU A 132 12.41 12.63 11.14
C LEU A 132 13.92 12.43 11.10
N THR A 133 14.44 11.78 12.14
CA THR A 133 15.85 11.39 12.19
C THR A 133 16.13 10.20 11.27
N ALA A 134 17.38 10.05 10.85
CA ALA A 134 17.80 8.88 10.09
C ALA A 134 17.57 7.57 10.88
N ALA A 135 17.77 7.60 12.20
CA ALA A 135 17.53 6.44 13.07
C ALA A 135 16.06 6.02 13.08
N GLU A 136 15.13 6.98 13.13
CA GLU A 136 13.69 6.69 13.03
C GLU A 136 13.33 6.05 11.69
N LEU A 137 13.91 6.52 10.58
CA LEU A 137 13.66 5.96 9.25
C LEU A 137 14.22 4.54 9.11
N VAL A 138 15.40 4.27 9.67
CA VAL A 138 16.02 2.93 9.67
C VAL A 138 15.19 1.96 10.50
N ALA A 139 14.85 2.32 11.74
CA ALA A 139 13.98 1.50 12.59
C ALA A 139 12.59 1.29 11.96
N GLY A 140 12.05 2.32 11.31
CA GLY A 140 10.79 2.22 10.57
C GLY A 140 10.86 1.26 9.39
N ALA A 141 11.98 1.22 8.67
CA ALA A 141 12.19 0.26 7.58
C ALA A 141 12.26 -1.19 8.09
N GLU A 142 12.84 -1.43 9.27
CA GLU A 142 12.85 -2.75 9.93
C GLU A 142 11.42 -3.19 10.30
N ILE A 143 10.65 -2.34 10.98
CA ILE A 143 9.24 -2.62 11.34
C ILE A 143 8.37 -2.85 10.10
N LEU A 144 8.60 -2.07 9.04
CA LEU A 144 7.92 -2.25 7.77
C LEU A 144 8.27 -3.59 7.12
N THR A 145 9.51 -4.07 7.27
CA THR A 145 9.93 -5.40 6.80
C THR A 145 9.09 -6.48 7.47
N ASP A 146 8.95 -6.44 8.80
CA ASP A 146 8.13 -7.39 9.56
C ASP A 146 6.65 -7.36 9.12
N THR A 147 6.13 -6.17 8.87
CA THR A 147 4.76 -5.97 8.36
C THR A 147 4.60 -6.64 7.00
N VAL A 148 5.58 -6.49 6.12
CA VAL A 148 5.55 -7.05 4.77
C VAL A 148 5.73 -8.57 4.79
N GLU A 149 6.54 -9.12 5.69
CA GLU A 149 6.63 -10.57 5.91
C GLU A 149 5.30 -11.15 6.41
N ARG A 150 4.61 -10.44 7.30
CA ARG A 150 3.33 -10.87 7.87
C ARG A 150 2.19 -10.83 6.87
N TYR A 151 2.00 -9.71 6.17
CA TYR A 151 0.84 -9.49 5.29
C TYR A 151 1.09 -9.92 3.84
N ARG A 152 2.35 -10.13 3.46
CA ARG A 152 2.80 -10.62 2.15
C ARG A 152 2.14 -9.92 0.96
N PRO A 153 2.17 -8.57 0.88
CA PRO A 153 1.73 -7.87 -0.34
C PRO A 153 2.62 -8.28 -1.52
N ARG A 154 2.08 -8.25 -2.75
CA ARG A 154 2.89 -8.53 -3.96
C ARG A 154 3.92 -7.42 -4.22
N TRP A 155 3.52 -6.18 -3.99
CA TRP A 155 4.33 -4.99 -4.16
C TRP A 155 4.27 -4.08 -2.94
N VAL A 156 5.39 -3.45 -2.62
CA VAL A 156 5.49 -2.34 -1.67
C VAL A 156 5.91 -1.09 -2.45
N ALA A 157 5.13 -0.03 -2.33
CA ALA A 157 5.36 1.24 -3.01
C ALA A 157 5.65 2.34 -2.00
N VAL A 158 6.92 2.70 -1.82
CA VAL A 158 7.33 3.77 -0.90
C VAL A 158 7.20 5.12 -1.58
N VAL A 159 6.37 5.98 -0.99
CA VAL A 159 5.98 7.27 -1.58
C VAL A 159 6.84 8.40 -1.01
N GLY A 160 8.09 8.45 -1.47
CA GLY A 160 9.09 9.42 -1.03
C GLY A 160 10.51 8.87 -1.12
N VAL A 161 11.25 9.24 -2.16
CA VAL A 161 12.59 8.69 -2.43
C VAL A 161 13.59 8.97 -1.30
N THR A 162 13.57 10.13 -0.66
CA THR A 162 14.53 10.45 0.42
C THR A 162 14.35 9.52 1.63
N ALA A 163 13.11 9.28 2.06
CA ALA A 163 12.82 8.36 3.15
C ALA A 163 13.25 6.94 2.79
N TYR A 164 12.96 6.48 1.57
CA TYR A 164 13.42 5.18 1.07
C TYR A 164 14.95 5.06 1.10
N ARG A 165 15.66 6.05 0.56
CA ARG A 165 17.14 6.09 0.50
C ARG A 165 17.74 5.98 1.89
N THR A 166 17.22 6.73 2.86
CA THR A 166 17.72 6.74 4.23
C THR A 166 17.34 5.45 4.97
N GLY A 167 16.06 5.10 5.01
CA GLY A 167 15.56 3.95 5.79
C GLY A 167 16.14 2.61 5.33
N PHE A 168 16.31 2.42 4.01
CA PHE A 168 16.86 1.18 3.46
C PHE A 168 18.36 1.25 3.11
N GLY A 169 19.05 2.35 3.41
CA GLY A 169 20.48 2.51 3.10
C GLY A 169 20.79 2.46 1.59
N ARG A 170 19.93 3.04 0.75
CA ARG A 170 20.03 3.02 -0.73
C ARG A 170 20.25 4.42 -1.32
N PRO A 171 21.39 5.10 -1.06
CA PRO A 171 21.56 6.53 -1.39
C PRO A 171 21.40 6.88 -2.88
N LYS A 172 21.60 5.91 -3.78
CA LYS A 172 21.51 6.09 -5.24
C LYS A 172 20.16 5.68 -5.85
N ALA A 173 19.19 5.23 -5.05
CA ALA A 173 17.89 4.79 -5.54
C ALA A 173 17.17 5.90 -6.31
N THR A 174 16.50 5.55 -7.40
CA THR A 174 15.67 6.45 -8.22
C THR A 174 14.20 6.05 -8.15
N TYR A 175 13.30 6.86 -8.72
CA TYR A 175 11.90 6.46 -8.89
C TYR A 175 11.77 5.23 -9.79
N GLY A 176 10.69 4.47 -9.61
CA GLY A 176 10.42 3.25 -10.37
C GLY A 176 10.66 1.95 -9.58
N PRO A 177 10.69 0.79 -10.28
CA PRO A 177 10.96 -0.50 -9.66
C PRO A 177 12.39 -0.54 -9.11
N GLN A 178 12.56 -1.15 -7.94
CA GLN A 178 13.87 -1.35 -7.33
C GLN A 178 14.34 -2.80 -7.57
N PRO A 179 15.65 -3.04 -7.72
CA PRO A 179 16.18 -4.38 -7.94
C PRO A 179 16.06 -5.28 -6.70
N GLU A 180 15.99 -4.71 -5.50
CA GLU A 180 15.80 -5.44 -4.25
C GLU A 180 14.33 -5.75 -3.96
N THR A 181 14.11 -6.76 -3.12
CA THR A 181 12.81 -7.07 -2.53
C THR A 181 12.76 -6.63 -1.07
N LEU A 182 11.54 -6.48 -0.54
CA LEU A 182 11.28 -6.32 0.89
C LEU A 182 10.54 -7.57 1.36
N GLY A 183 11.25 -8.48 2.03
CA GLY A 183 10.75 -9.84 2.24
C GLY A 183 10.30 -10.47 0.92
N PRO A 184 9.05 -10.98 0.82
CA PRO A 184 8.52 -11.57 -0.42
C PRO A 184 8.03 -10.54 -1.46
N ALA A 185 8.00 -9.25 -1.12
CA ALA A 185 7.39 -8.22 -1.97
C ALA A 185 8.42 -7.56 -2.89
N LYS A 186 8.01 -7.25 -4.13
CA LYS A 186 8.79 -6.37 -5.02
C LYS A 186 8.69 -4.92 -4.54
N LEU A 187 9.76 -4.15 -4.70
CA LEU A 187 9.81 -2.75 -4.28
C LEU A 187 9.63 -1.77 -5.44
N TRP A 188 8.93 -0.68 -5.15
CA TRP A 188 8.78 0.48 -6.05
C TRP A 188 8.94 1.77 -5.27
N VAL A 189 9.58 2.77 -5.86
CA VAL A 189 9.72 4.10 -5.27
C VAL A 189 8.93 5.11 -6.09
N LEU A 190 8.01 5.81 -5.45
CA LEU A 190 7.17 6.84 -6.04
C LEU A 190 7.57 8.24 -5.52
N PRO A 191 7.30 9.31 -6.29
CA PRO A 191 7.48 10.67 -5.80
C PRO A 191 6.51 11.01 -4.66
N ASN A 192 6.96 11.85 -3.71
CA ASN A 192 6.14 12.26 -2.55
C ASN A 192 4.94 13.12 -3.03
N PRO A 193 3.68 12.79 -2.64
CA PRO A 193 2.48 13.43 -3.13
C PRO A 193 2.08 14.67 -2.31
N SER A 194 2.88 15.07 -1.33
CA SER A 194 2.65 16.28 -0.55
C SER A 194 2.47 17.49 -1.46
N GLY A 195 1.50 18.34 -1.14
CA GLY A 195 1.26 19.59 -1.86
C GLY A 195 2.46 20.54 -1.84
N LEU A 196 3.35 20.40 -0.85
CA LEU A 196 4.61 21.14 -0.71
C LEU A 196 5.66 20.76 -1.76
N ASN A 197 5.52 19.59 -2.39
CA ASN A 197 6.37 19.17 -3.49
C ASN A 197 5.87 19.82 -4.79
N ALA A 198 6.48 20.93 -5.17
CA ALA A 198 6.08 21.70 -6.36
C ALA A 198 6.46 21.03 -7.69
N HIS A 199 7.41 20.10 -7.67
CA HIS A 199 7.88 19.40 -8.88
C HIS A 199 6.90 18.35 -9.41
N PHE A 200 5.90 17.96 -8.60
CA PHE A 200 4.98 16.89 -8.94
C PHE A 200 3.53 17.34 -8.85
N THR A 201 2.88 17.38 -10.02
CA THR A 201 1.45 17.62 -10.19
C THR A 201 0.64 16.34 -9.95
N ALA A 202 -0.67 16.47 -9.80
CA ALA A 202 -1.54 15.29 -9.68
C ALA A 202 -1.50 14.42 -10.96
N GLU A 203 -1.24 15.03 -12.12
CA GLU A 203 -1.11 14.34 -13.41
C GLU A 203 0.19 13.54 -13.49
N THR A 204 1.33 14.15 -13.20
CA THR A 204 2.65 13.48 -13.22
C THR A 204 2.74 12.36 -12.17
N LEU A 205 2.15 12.57 -10.98
CA LEU A 205 1.99 11.49 -9.99
C LEU A 205 1.06 10.39 -10.50
N GLY A 206 -0.05 10.76 -11.14
CA GLY A 206 -0.97 9.81 -11.77
C GLY A 206 -0.26 8.93 -12.79
N ALA A 207 0.60 9.49 -13.63
CA ALA A 207 1.42 8.74 -14.58
C ALA A 207 2.37 7.76 -13.89
N ALA A 208 3.10 8.20 -12.85
CA ALA A 208 3.98 7.32 -12.07
C ALA A 208 3.21 6.18 -11.37
N PHE A 209 2.00 6.44 -10.89
CA PHE A 209 1.12 5.41 -10.33
C PHE A 209 0.61 4.45 -11.42
N ALA A 210 0.31 4.96 -12.62
CA ALA A 210 -0.10 4.11 -13.75
C ALA A 210 1.00 3.14 -14.18
N GLU A 211 2.27 3.57 -14.18
CA GLU A 211 3.42 2.70 -14.44
C GLU A 211 3.50 1.55 -13.43
N LEU A 212 3.39 1.86 -12.13
CA LEU A 212 3.31 0.83 -11.08
C LEU A 212 2.12 -0.10 -11.32
N ARG A 213 0.94 0.45 -11.63
CA ARG A 213 -0.26 -0.37 -11.88
C ARG A 213 -0.02 -1.34 -13.03
N ALA A 214 0.57 -0.89 -14.14
CA ALA A 214 0.89 -1.74 -15.28
C ALA A 214 1.82 -2.91 -14.86
N ALA A 215 2.85 -2.63 -14.06
CA ALA A 215 3.76 -3.65 -13.54
C ALA A 215 3.07 -4.66 -12.58
N THR A 216 2.05 -4.23 -11.83
CA THR A 216 1.30 -5.11 -10.92
C THR A 216 0.32 -6.04 -11.64
N ALA A 217 -0.14 -5.65 -12.83
CA ALA A 217 -1.07 -6.41 -13.66
C ALA A 217 -0.39 -7.55 -14.43
N SER A 218 0.90 -7.42 -14.73
CA SER A 218 1.73 -8.48 -15.28
C SER A 218 1.94 -9.57 -14.21
N ARG A 219 1.58 -10.81 -14.57
CA ARG A 219 1.56 -11.98 -13.67
C ARG A 219 2.96 -12.36 -13.21
#